data_AF-A0A7J4TDL8-F1
#
_entry.id   AF-A0A7J4TDL8-F1
#
_cell.length_a   1.000
_cell.length_b   1.000
_cell.length_c   1.000
_cell.angle_alpha   90.00
_cell.angle_beta   90.00
_cell.angle_gamma   90.00
#
_symmetry.space_group_name_H-M   'P 1'
#
loop_
_entity.id
_entity.type
_entity.pdbx_description
1 polymer ?
#
loop_
_entity_poly.entity_id
_entity_poly.type
_entity_poly.pdbx_seq_one_letter_code
_entity_poly.pdbx_strand_id
1 'polypeptide(L)' 'MFDDIRAILRNDPAARGLEPLLYPGLHAIVAHRYLSHPLYRIRLRFLARLLSQVMRFLTGVEIHPGARIG' A
#
# COMPACT_ATOMS: atom_id res chain seq x y z
N MET A 1 -0.46 3.76 -8.28
CA MET A 1 -1.71 4.34 -7.74
C MET A 1 -2.85 4.26 -8.74
N PHE A 2 -2.80 4.95 -9.90
CA PHE A 2 -3.90 4.86 -10.88
C PHE A 2 -4.12 3.46 -11.43
N ASP A 3 -3.06 2.69 -11.67
CA ASP A 3 -3.17 1.28 -12.05
C ASP A 3 -3.79 0.42 -10.95
N ASP A 4 -3.48 0.69 -9.67
CA ASP A 4 -4.07 0.00 -8.53
C ASP A 4 -5.57 0.32 -8.42
N ILE A 5 -5.97 1.59 -8.62
CA ILE A 5 -7.38 2.00 -8.66
C ILE A 5 -8.11 1.31 -9.82
N ARG A 6 -7.51 1.28 -11.02
CA ARG A 6 -8.07 0.56 -12.17
C ARG A 6 -8.20 -0.94 -11.88
N ALA A 7 -7.23 -1.53 -11.20
CA ALA A 7 -7.29 -2.94 -10.81
C ALA A 7 -8.43 -3.20 -9.83
N ILE A 8 -8.64 -2.32 -8.84
CA ILE A 8 -9.76 -2.41 -7.91
C ILE A 8 -11.09 -2.33 -8.67
N LEU A 9 -11.28 -1.31 -9.51
CA LEU A 9 -12.52 -1.15 -10.29
C LEU A 9 -12.79 -2.30 -11.26
N ARG A 10 -11.75 -2.99 -11.75
CA ARG A 10 -11.91 -4.18 -12.60
C ARG A 10 -12.29 -5.44 -11.81
N ASN A 11 -11.75 -5.58 -10.60
CA ASN A 11 -11.86 -6.81 -9.82
C ASN A 11 -13.02 -6.77 -8.81
N ASP A 12 -13.42 -5.58 -8.37
CA ASP A 12 -14.55 -5.36 -7.48
C ASP A 12 -15.71 -4.73 -8.27
N PRO A 13 -16.74 -5.51 -8.66
CA PRO A 13 -17.89 -4.98 -9.39
C PRO A 13 -18.76 -4.02 -8.56
N ALA A 14 -18.59 -3.97 -7.24
CA ALA A 14 -19.29 -3.04 -6.37
C ALA A 14 -18.62 -1.66 -6.32
N ALA A 15 -17.31 -1.59 -6.56
CA ALA A 15 -16.55 -0.34 -6.50
C ALA A 15 -16.92 0.61 -7.64
N ARG A 16 -17.25 1.86 -7.31
CA ARG A 16 -17.67 2.87 -8.30
C ARG A 16 -16.93 4.18 -8.14
N GLY A 17 -16.62 4.82 -9.27
CA GLY A 17 -16.04 6.17 -9.31
C GLY A 17 -14.77 6.29 -8.46
N LEU A 18 -14.86 7.08 -7.38
CA LEU A 18 -13.75 7.40 -6.48
C LEU A 18 -13.70 6.56 -5.20
N GLU A 19 -14.65 5.65 -4.99
CA GLU A 19 -14.71 4.78 -3.80
C GLU A 19 -13.40 4.02 -3.50
N PRO A 20 -12.61 3.54 -4.49
CA PRO A 20 -11.33 2.89 -4.21
C PRO A 20 -10.36 3.74 -3.39
N LEU A 21 -10.47 5.07 -3.41
CA LEU A 21 -9.66 5.96 -2.58
C LEU A 21 -9.90 5.80 -1.08
N LEU A 22 -10.98 5.14 -0.68
CA LEU A 22 -11.32 4.83 0.70
C LEU A 22 -10.93 3.41 1.10
N TYR A 23 -10.43 2.60 0.15
CA TYR A 23 -10.15 1.19 0.41
C TYR A 23 -8.82 1.05 1.17
N PRO A 24 -8.78 0.33 2.30
CA PRO A 24 -7.57 0.18 3.12
C PRO A 24 -6.44 -0.53 2.34
N GLY A 25 -6.78 -1.44 1.43
CA GLY A 25 -5.82 -2.11 0.57
C GLY A 25 -5.08 -1.14 -0.37
N LEU A 26 -5.77 -0.12 -0.91
CA LEU A 26 -5.13 0.90 -1.72
C LEU A 26 -4.16 1.72 -0.88
N HIS A 27 -4.56 2.15 0.32
CA HIS A 27 -3.70 2.91 1.24
C HIS A 27 -2.44 2.12 1.61
N ALA A 28 -2.58 0.82 1.89
CA ALA A 28 -1.45 -0.04 2.21
C ALA A 28 -0.45 -0.15 1.05
N ILE A 29 -0.93 -0.38 -0.18
CA ILE A 29 -0.07 -0.45 -1.38
C ILE A 29 0.62 0.88 -1.65
N VAL A 30 -0.11 1.99 -1.56
CA VAL A 30 0.44 3.34 -1.77
C VAL A 30 1.53 3.63 -0.75
N ALA A 31 1.27 3.41 0.55
CA ALA A 31 2.26 3.65 1.58
C ALA A 31 3.48 2.73 1.46
N HIS A 32 3.30 1.47 1.07
CA HIS A 32 4.42 0.58 0.74
C HIS A 32 5.27 1.15 -0.41
N ARG A 33 4.64 1.51 -1.52
CA ARG A 33 5.32 1.95 -2.75
C ARG A 33 6.09 3.26 -2.55
N TYR A 34 5.52 4.22 -1.82
CA TYR A 34 6.10 5.56 -1.69
C TYR A 34 6.86 5.83 -0.39
N LEU A 35 6.62 5.05 0.68
CA LEU A 35 7.26 5.28 1.98
C LEU A 35 8.15 4.09 2.39
N SER A 36 7.54 2.94 2.64
CA SER A 36 8.22 1.82 3.28
C SER A 36 9.27 1.16 2.37
N HIS A 37 8.95 0.94 1.09
CA HIS A 37 9.87 0.30 0.14
C HIS A 37 11.07 1.19 -0.24
N PRO A 38 10.89 2.49 -0.54
CA PRO A 38 12.04 3.38 -0.79
C PRO A 38 13.01 3.45 0.39
N LEU A 39 12.48 3.55 1.62
CA LEU A 39 13.31 3.54 2.85
C LEU A 39 14.09 2.23 3.00
N TYR A 40 13.46 1.10 2.67
CA TYR A 40 14.12 -0.20 2.66
C TYR A 40 15.27 -0.25 1.65
N ARG A 41 15.06 0.30 0.45
CA ARG A 41 16.08 0.34 -0.61
C ARG A 41 17.31 1.18 -0.25
N ILE A 42 17.13 2.26 0.51
CA ILE A 42 18.25 3.08 1.03
C ILE A 42 18.83 2.55 2.35
N ARG A 43 18.53 1.28 2.69
CA ARG A 43 19.02 0.57 3.88
C ARG A 43 18.55 1.11 5.23
N LEU A 44 17.57 2.01 5.27
CA LEU A 44 16.89 2.44 6.51
C LEU A 44 15.83 1.39 6.93
N ARG A 45 16.30 0.16 7.22
CA ARG A 45 15.44 -1.02 7.41
C ARG A 45 14.50 -0.91 8.62
N PHE A 46 15.00 -0.37 9.73
CA PHE A 46 14.18 -0.20 10.94
C PHE A 46 13.03 0.77 10.68
N LEU A 47 13.31 1.94 10.11
CA LEU A 47 12.29 2.95 9.79
C LEU A 47 11.28 2.42 8.75
N ALA A 48 11.76 1.72 7.73
CA ALA A 48 10.91 1.05 6.76
C ALA A 48 9.96 0.03 7.41
N ARG A 49 10.45 -0.74 8.39
CA ARG A 49 9.64 -1.71 9.12
C ARG A 49 8.66 -1.04 10.10
N LEU A 50 9.07 0.04 10.75
CA LEU A 50 8.21 0.84 11.62
C LEU A 50 7.02 1.39 10.83
N LEU A 51 7.26 2.02 9.68
CA LEU A 51 6.20 2.55 8.82
C LEU A 51 5.30 1.45 8.27
N SER A 52 5.87 0.31 7.87
CA SER A 52 5.10 -0.89 7.50
C SER A 52 4.14 -1.33 8.62
N GLN A 53 4.58 -1.29 9.89
CA GLN A 53 3.74 -1.63 11.04
C GLN A 53 2.68 -0.57 11.35
N VAL A 54 3.01 0.73 11.22
CA VAL A 54 2.02 1.81 11.35
C VAL A 54 0.93 1.65 10.29
N MET A 55 1.29 1.35 9.04
CA MET A 55 0.30 1.12 7.98
C MET A 55 -0.54 -0.13 8.22
N ARG A 56 0.06 -1.22 8.71
CA ARG A 56 -0.70 -2.40 9.16
C ARG A 56 -1.70 -2.04 10.25
N PHE A 57 -1.32 -1.20 11.22
CA PHE A 57 -2.24 -0.77 12.28
C PHE A 57 -3.42 0.04 11.72
N LEU A 58 -3.16 0.95 10.78
CA LEU A 58 -4.19 1.81 10.19
C LEU A 58 -5.12 1.10 9.19
N THR A 59 -4.59 0.11 8.44
CA THR A 59 -5.31 -0.52 7.32
C THR A 59 -5.69 -1.97 7.56
N GLY A 60 -5.13 -2.62 8.59
CA GLY A 60 -5.22 -4.06 8.80
C GLY A 60 -4.37 -4.90 7.83
N VAL A 61 -3.78 -4.29 6.80
CA VAL A 61 -3.01 -4.98 5.76
C VAL A 61 -1.53 -4.92 6.06
N GLU A 62 -0.89 -6.07 6.23
CA GLU A 62 0.55 -6.14 6.43
C GLU A 62 1.30 -6.31 5.09
N ILE A 63 2.15 -5.34 4.77
CA ILE A 63 3.08 -5.43 3.64
C ILE A 63 4.50 -5.26 4.17
N HIS A 64 5.34 -6.28 3.98
CA HIS A 64 6.75 -6.20 4.37
C HIS A 64 7.49 -5.21 3.45
N PRO A 65 8.31 -4.27 3.98
CA PRO A 65 8.93 -3.21 3.18
C PRO A 65 9.89 -3.73 2.09
N GLY A 66 10.43 -4.93 2.26
CA GLY A 66 11.24 -5.61 1.23
C GLY A 66 10.45 -6.27 0.10
N ALA A 67 9.12 -6.32 0.17
CA ALA A 67 8.29 -6.90 -0.88
C ALA A 67 8.40 -6.10 -2.18
N ARG A 68 8.51 -6.80 -3.30
CA ARG A 68 8.50 -6.20 -4.64
C ARG A 68 7.09 -6.32 -5.21
N ILE A 69 6.40 -5.19 -5.31
CA ILE A 69 5.06 -5.07 -5.86
C ILE A 69 5.17 -4.20 -7.10
N GLY A 70 4.78 -4.75 -8.26
CA GLY A 70 4.94 -4.15 -9.59
C GLY A 70 4.22 -2.82 -9.72
#